data_AF-A0A7X1X0T1-F1
#
_entry.id   AF-A0A7X1X0T1-F1
#
_cell.length_a   1.000
_cell.length_b   1.000
_cell.length_c   1.000
_cell.angle_alpha   90.00
_cell.angle_beta   90.00
_cell.angle_gamma   90.00
#
_symmetry.space_group_name_H-M   'P 1'
#
loop_
_entity.id
_entity.type
_entity.pdbx_description
1 polymer ?
#
loop_
_entity_poly.entity_id
_entity_poly.type
_entity_poly.pdbx_seq_one_letter_code
_entity_poly.pdbx_strand_id
1 'polypeptide(L)'
;MLMFLGHRIADRRLLGLICKWLQAGVVEDGRRVAATKGTPQGAVISPLLANIYLHYVLDLWARQWRERHARGDVIVVRYADDSVVGFRTKVQAQQFLVQLQERLARFGLSLNALKTRLIEFGRFAVTNRRKRGLRKPETFDFLGFTHCCSVSRRGDFQVLRLTVKKRMRATLLAIREELSRRRHDLVRVQGQWLKRVVSGYFNYHAVPGNLIRLSGFRLAVCRLWRQALKRRSQRNRLQWSRYGRLADLYIPRPRNAHPYPEDRFASHTRGRSRMR
;
A
#
# COMPACT_ATOMS: atom_id res chain seq x y z
N MET A 1 24.45 -7.82 6.45
CA MET A 1 24.30 -6.49 5.80
C MET A 1 25.59 -6.03 5.14
N LEU A 2 26.68 -5.80 5.89
CA LEU A 2 27.93 -5.27 5.34
C LEU A 2 28.55 -6.13 4.23
N MET A 3 28.47 -7.46 4.34
CA MET A 3 28.89 -8.37 3.27
C MET A 3 28.12 -8.14 1.96
N PHE A 4 26.81 -7.86 2.04
CA PHE A 4 26.00 -7.59 0.85
C PHE A 4 26.38 -6.27 0.17
N LEU A 5 26.70 -5.25 0.97
CA LEU A 5 27.20 -3.98 0.44
C LEU A 5 28.58 -4.15 -0.20
N GLY A 6 29.44 -4.98 0.41
CA GLY A 6 30.77 -5.30 -0.11
C GLY A 6 30.78 -5.94 -1.50
N HIS A 7 29.67 -6.53 -1.97
CA HIS A 7 29.58 -7.03 -3.35
C HIS A 7 29.65 -5.92 -4.41
N ARG A 8 29.28 -4.68 -4.07
CA ARG A 8 29.28 -3.55 -5.01
C ARG A 8 30.10 -2.35 -4.55
N ILE A 9 30.46 -2.28 -3.26
CA ILE A 9 31.24 -1.20 -2.69
C ILE A 9 32.59 -1.77 -2.25
N ALA A 10 33.65 -1.41 -2.99
CA ALA A 10 35.02 -1.77 -2.64
C ALA A 10 35.63 -0.83 -1.56
N ASP A 11 35.10 0.39 -1.42
CA ASP A 11 35.60 1.37 -0.47
C ASP A 11 35.31 0.97 1.00
N ARG A 12 36.37 0.58 1.70
CA ARG A 12 36.32 0.19 3.12
C ARG A 12 35.98 1.36 4.04
N ARG A 13 36.30 2.60 3.68
CA ARG A 13 36.00 3.79 4.51
C ARG A 13 34.50 4.05 4.52
N LEU A 14 33.85 3.97 3.35
CA LEU A 14 32.41 4.09 3.23
C LEU A 14 31.67 2.96 3.97
N LEU A 15 32.14 1.71 3.82
CA LEU A 15 31.59 0.58 4.59
C LEU A 15 31.75 0.78 6.10
N GLY A 16 32.89 1.33 6.54
CA GLY A 16 33.14 1.70 7.93
C GLY A 16 32.17 2.77 8.43
N LEU A 17 31.86 3.78 7.62
CA LEU A 17 30.89 4.82 7.96
C LEU A 17 29.47 4.25 8.09
N ILE A 18 29.05 3.39 7.15
CA ILE A 18 27.74 2.72 7.21
C ILE A 18 27.67 1.82 8.45
N CYS A 19 28.76 1.13 8.79
CA CYS A 19 28.84 0.34 10.02
C CYS A 19 28.62 1.21 11.26
N LYS A 20 29.30 2.37 11.34
CA LYS A 20 29.10 3.35 12.43
C LYS A 20 27.65 3.84 12.50
N TRP A 21 26.99 4.10 11.37
CA TRP A 21 25.58 4.49 11.34
C TRP A 21 24.62 3.37 11.78
N LEU A 22 24.96 2.11 11.49
CA LEU A 22 24.19 0.95 11.95
C LEU A 22 24.37 0.69 13.45
N GLN A 23 25.55 0.99 13.99
CA GLN A 23 25.89 0.82 15.41
C GLN A 23 25.50 2.03 16.26
N ALA A 24 25.30 3.19 15.64
CA ALA A 24 24.83 4.39 16.33
C ALA A 24 23.46 4.06 16.95
N GLY A 25 23.44 3.92 18.28
CA GLY A 25 22.25 3.60 19.04
C GLY A 25 21.14 4.64 18.88
N VAL A 26 19.93 4.27 19.29
CA VAL A 26 18.82 5.21 19.43
C VAL A 26 18.98 5.91 20.78
N VAL A 27 18.75 7.23 20.82
CA VAL A 27 18.59 7.95 22.09
C VAL A 27 17.12 7.89 22.45
N GLU A 28 16.77 7.09 23.45
CA GLU A 28 15.46 7.13 24.10
C GLU A 28 15.64 7.75 25.50
N ASP A 29 14.83 8.74 25.84
CA ASP A 29 14.80 9.42 27.15
C ASP A 29 16.17 9.86 27.69
N GLY A 30 16.99 10.47 26.83
CA GLY A 30 18.30 11.02 27.21
C GLY A 30 19.40 9.98 27.48
N ARG A 31 19.14 8.69 27.25
CA ARG A 31 20.12 7.61 27.38
C ARG A 31 20.41 6.95 26.03
N ARG A 32 21.70 6.72 25.74
CA ARG A 32 22.12 5.99 24.52
C ARG A 32 21.86 4.51 24.73
N VAL A 33 20.90 3.94 24.00
CA VAL A 33 20.70 2.49 23.95
C VAL A 33 21.42 1.95 22.71
N ALA A 34 22.40 1.07 22.91
CA ALA A 34 23.10 0.43 21.80
C ALA A 34 22.10 -0.37 20.95
N ALA A 35 22.11 -0.17 19.63
CA ALA A 35 21.20 -0.89 18.73
C ALA A 35 21.72 -2.32 18.50
N THR A 36 21.32 -3.26 19.35
CA THR A 36 21.76 -4.67 19.24
C THR A 36 21.10 -5.41 18.07
N LYS A 37 19.91 -4.97 17.62
CA LYS A 37 19.23 -5.47 16.41
C LYS A 37 18.41 -4.37 15.73
N GLY A 38 18.65 -4.18 14.43
CA GLY A 38 17.92 -3.23 13.59
C GLY A 38 18.61 -1.87 13.43
N THR A 39 18.34 -1.21 12.32
CA THR A 39 18.75 0.18 12.07
C THR A 39 17.90 1.12 12.94
N PRO A 40 18.47 2.21 13.50
CA PRO A 40 17.69 3.26 14.17
C PRO A 40 16.49 3.70 13.32
N GLN A 41 15.28 3.67 13.88
CA GLN A 41 14.10 4.24 13.24
C GLN A 41 14.31 5.76 13.15
N GLY A 42 14.53 6.27 11.93
CA GLY A 42 14.77 7.70 11.68
C GLY A 42 16.11 8.02 11.01
N ALA A 43 17.04 7.07 10.90
CA ALA A 43 18.21 7.28 10.05
C ALA A 43 17.81 7.27 8.57
N VAL A 44 18.15 8.35 7.85
CA VAL A 44 17.76 8.59 6.43
C VAL A 44 18.16 7.43 5.52
N ILE A 45 19.24 6.72 5.85
CA ILE A 45 19.75 5.59 5.05
C ILE A 45 19.04 4.25 5.31
N SER A 46 18.31 4.11 6.42
CA SER A 46 17.68 2.84 6.83
C SER A 46 16.77 2.22 5.75
N PRO A 47 15.88 2.99 5.07
CA PRO A 47 15.03 2.42 4.02
C PRO A 47 15.82 1.88 2.83
N LEU A 48 16.97 2.49 2.50
CA LEU A 48 17.84 2.03 1.43
C LEU A 48 18.53 0.72 1.83
N LEU A 49 19.10 0.66 3.03
CA LEU A 49 19.77 -0.55 3.53
C LEU A 49 18.80 -1.73 3.65
N ALA A 50 17.59 -1.50 4.14
CA ALA A 50 16.55 -2.54 4.21
C ALA A 50 16.22 -3.11 2.83
N ASN A 51 16.09 -2.25 1.80
CA ASN A 51 15.82 -2.70 0.44
C ASN A 51 17.00 -3.47 -0.17
N ILE A 52 18.24 -3.03 0.06
CA ILE A 52 19.43 -3.76 -0.38
C ILE A 52 19.47 -5.14 0.28
N TYR A 53 19.22 -5.21 1.59
CA TYR A 53 19.20 -6.49 2.31
C TYR A 53 18.16 -7.47 1.75
N LEU A 54 16.92 -7.00 1.60
CA LEU A 54 15.84 -7.83 1.05
C LEU A 54 16.08 -8.19 -0.41
N HIS A 55 16.81 -7.38 -1.18
CA HIS A 55 17.20 -7.76 -2.54
C HIS A 55 18.01 -9.07 -2.57
N TYR A 56 19.02 -9.19 -1.72
CA TYR A 56 19.85 -10.41 -1.67
C TYR A 56 19.16 -11.57 -0.94
N VAL A 57 18.47 -11.29 0.15
CA VAL A 57 17.88 -12.33 1.00
C VAL A 57 16.61 -12.92 0.37
N LEU A 58 15.78 -12.06 -0.26
CA LEU A 58 14.47 -12.41 -0.78
C LEU A 58 14.42 -12.37 -2.30
N ASP A 59 14.72 -11.25 -2.97
CA ASP A 59 14.44 -11.11 -4.41
C ASP A 59 15.26 -12.08 -5.27
N LEU A 60 16.59 -12.11 -5.06
CA LEU A 60 17.48 -13.02 -5.79
C LEU A 60 17.18 -14.49 -5.49
N TRP A 61 16.89 -14.80 -4.21
CA TRP A 61 16.53 -16.14 -3.80
C TRP A 61 15.20 -16.59 -4.42
N ALA A 62 14.17 -15.73 -4.40
CA ALA A 62 12.87 -16.03 -4.99
C ALA A 62 12.96 -16.23 -6.51
N ARG A 63 13.83 -15.46 -7.18
CA ARG A 63 14.14 -15.67 -8.60
C ARG A 63 14.77 -17.04 -8.85
N GLN A 64 15.80 -17.40 -8.10
CA GLN A 64 16.45 -18.71 -8.20
C GLN A 64 15.47 -19.84 -7.87
N TRP A 65 14.63 -19.66 -6.86
CA TRP A 65 13.60 -20.63 -6.49
C TRP A 65 12.64 -20.86 -7.65
N ARG A 66 12.20 -19.77 -8.29
CA ARG A 66 11.33 -19.82 -9.47
C ARG A 66 11.95 -20.61 -10.61
N GLU A 67 13.23 -20.40 -10.89
CA GLU A 67 13.95 -21.11 -11.96
C GLU A 67 14.11 -22.63 -11.69
N ARG A 68 14.18 -23.04 -10.42
CA ARG A 68 14.42 -24.45 -10.03
C ARG A 68 13.18 -25.26 -9.71
N HIS A 69 12.19 -24.66 -9.04
CA HIS A 69 11.06 -25.39 -8.44
C HIS A 69 9.71 -24.99 -9.03
N ALA A 70 9.60 -23.81 -9.66
CA ALA A 70 8.31 -23.39 -10.18
C ALA A 70 7.95 -24.17 -11.45
N ARG A 71 6.73 -24.70 -11.42
CA ARG A 71 6.00 -25.24 -12.56
C ARG A 71 4.83 -24.30 -12.83
N GLY A 72 4.96 -23.46 -13.85
CA GLY A 72 3.99 -22.43 -14.18
C GLY A 72 4.30 -21.04 -13.61
N ASP A 73 3.32 -20.15 -13.69
CA ASP A 73 3.53 -18.73 -13.41
C ASP A 73 3.71 -18.46 -11.92
N VAL A 74 4.74 -17.67 -11.60
CA VAL A 74 5.02 -17.12 -10.27
C VAL A 74 5.17 -15.62 -10.39
N ILE A 75 4.36 -14.90 -9.63
CA ILE A 75 4.35 -13.44 -9.60
C ILE A 75 4.84 -13.01 -8.23
N VAL A 76 5.90 -12.19 -8.18
CA VAL A 76 6.43 -11.61 -6.94
C VAL A 76 6.26 -10.10 -7.03
N VAL A 77 5.53 -9.53 -6.06
CA VAL A 77 5.39 -8.08 -5.90
C VAL A 77 5.87 -7.72 -4.50
N ARG A 78 6.91 -6.90 -4.42
CA ARG A 78 7.46 -6.42 -3.15
C ARG A 78 7.43 -4.91 -3.09
N TYR A 79 7.07 -4.38 -1.92
CA TYR A 79 7.18 -2.97 -1.59
C TYR A 79 7.74 -2.83 -0.18
N ALA A 80 9.00 -2.40 -0.07
CA ALA A 80 9.77 -2.45 1.17
C ALA A 80 9.73 -3.87 1.78
N ASP A 81 9.16 -4.01 2.97
CA ASP A 81 8.98 -5.27 3.71
C ASP A 81 7.69 -6.03 3.34
N ASP A 82 6.69 -5.34 2.79
CA ASP A 82 5.41 -5.95 2.41
C ASP A 82 5.54 -6.65 1.04
N SER A 83 5.11 -7.91 0.97
CA SER A 83 5.28 -8.74 -0.23
C SER A 83 4.05 -9.60 -0.50
N VAL A 84 3.67 -9.68 -1.78
CA VAL A 84 2.62 -10.57 -2.28
C VAL A 84 3.24 -11.48 -3.31
N VAL A 85 3.10 -12.79 -3.11
CA VAL A 85 3.60 -13.81 -4.04
C VAL A 85 2.44 -14.68 -4.51
N GLY A 86 2.25 -14.72 -5.83
CA GLY A 86 1.20 -15.51 -6.49
C GLY A 86 1.78 -16.74 -7.16
N PHE A 87 1.07 -17.86 -7.06
CA PHE A 87 1.44 -19.15 -7.63
C PHE A 87 0.25 -19.74 -8.39
N ARG A 88 0.54 -20.54 -9.42
CA ARG A 88 -0.48 -21.31 -10.16
C ARG A 88 -1.14 -22.38 -9.29
N THR A 89 -0.40 -23.01 -8.37
CA THR A 89 -0.89 -24.13 -7.55
C THR A 89 -0.74 -23.86 -6.05
N LYS A 90 -1.66 -24.41 -5.24
CA LYS A 90 -1.60 -24.32 -3.77
C LYS A 90 -0.35 -25.00 -3.21
N VAL A 91 0.03 -26.15 -3.77
CA VAL A 91 1.19 -26.94 -3.32
C VAL A 91 2.47 -26.12 -3.42
N GLN A 92 2.70 -25.44 -4.53
CA GLN A 92 3.86 -24.57 -4.70
C GLN A 92 3.86 -23.38 -3.74
N ALA A 93 2.69 -22.78 -3.50
CA ALA A 93 2.59 -21.68 -2.56
C ALA A 93 2.93 -22.12 -1.12
N GLN A 94 2.51 -23.33 -0.72
CA GLN A 94 2.86 -23.91 0.57
C GLN A 94 4.35 -24.24 0.66
N GLN A 95 4.91 -24.88 -0.37
CA GLN A 95 6.34 -25.20 -0.44
C GLN A 95 7.20 -23.93 -0.36
N PHE A 96 6.84 -22.90 -1.13
CA PHE A 96 7.54 -21.63 -1.10
C PHE A 96 7.47 -20.97 0.27
N LEU A 97 6.31 -21.00 0.94
CA LEU A 97 6.14 -20.41 2.26
C LEU A 97 7.06 -21.05 3.31
N VAL A 98 7.14 -22.39 3.34
CA VAL A 98 8.02 -23.12 4.26
C VAL A 98 9.48 -22.76 3.99
N GLN A 99 9.92 -22.85 2.74
CA GLN A 99 11.31 -22.56 2.39
C GLN A 99 11.67 -21.09 2.56
N LEU A 100 10.71 -20.18 2.39
CA LEU A 100 10.89 -18.76 2.68
C LEU A 100 11.11 -18.51 4.18
N GLN A 101 10.35 -19.19 5.04
CA GLN A 101 10.55 -19.10 6.51
C GLN A 101 11.96 -19.56 6.90
N GLU A 102 12.39 -20.73 6.39
CA GLU A 102 13.73 -21.25 6.62
C GLU A 102 14.81 -20.30 6.09
N ARG A 103 14.61 -19.77 4.89
CA ARG A 103 15.52 -18.80 4.27
C ARG A 103 15.65 -17.57 5.15
N LEU A 104 14.55 -16.94 5.54
CA LEU A 104 14.56 -15.72 6.35
C LEU A 104 15.19 -15.96 7.72
N ALA A 105 14.92 -17.10 8.35
CA ALA A 105 15.50 -17.48 9.65
C ALA A 105 17.03 -17.53 9.58
N ARG A 106 17.62 -18.08 8.50
CA ARG A 106 19.09 -18.09 8.28
C ARG A 106 19.69 -16.68 8.19
N PHE A 107 18.89 -15.68 7.83
CA PHE A 107 19.27 -14.27 7.75
C PHE A 107 18.75 -13.45 8.94
N GLY A 108 18.36 -14.10 10.04
CA GLY A 108 17.92 -13.45 11.27
C GLY A 108 16.59 -12.70 11.15
N LEU A 109 15.78 -13.01 10.12
CA LEU A 109 14.45 -12.46 9.92
C LEU A 109 13.39 -13.51 10.23
N SER A 110 12.24 -13.07 10.73
CA SER A 110 11.07 -13.92 10.96
C SER A 110 9.86 -13.38 10.20
N LEU A 111 9.05 -14.28 9.66
CA LEU A 111 7.75 -13.89 9.09
C LEU A 111 6.75 -13.63 10.22
N ASN A 112 5.92 -12.61 10.04
CA ASN A 112 4.83 -12.33 10.95
C ASN A 112 3.67 -13.30 10.69
N ALA A 113 3.53 -14.33 11.52
CA ALA A 113 2.51 -15.38 11.38
C ALA A 113 1.06 -14.84 11.34
N LEU A 114 0.78 -13.71 12.00
CA LEU A 114 -0.54 -13.10 11.98
C LEU A 114 -0.84 -12.38 10.65
N LYS A 115 0.19 -11.87 9.97
CA LYS A 115 0.04 -11.16 8.69
C LYS A 115 0.10 -12.11 7.49
N THR A 116 0.96 -13.14 7.56
CA THR A 116 1.18 -14.08 6.46
C THR A 116 0.01 -15.04 6.33
N ARG A 117 -0.66 -15.02 5.18
CA ARG A 117 -1.84 -15.85 4.91
C ARG A 117 -1.76 -16.42 3.51
N LEU A 118 -2.18 -17.67 3.37
CA LEU A 118 -2.35 -18.32 2.08
C LEU A 118 -3.81 -18.23 1.65
N ILE A 119 -4.08 -17.56 0.54
CA ILE A 119 -5.43 -17.34 0.03
C ILE A 119 -5.59 -17.92 -1.38
N GLU A 120 -6.77 -18.43 -1.67
CA GLU A 120 -7.13 -18.79 -3.05
C GLU A 120 -7.59 -17.54 -3.80
N PHE A 121 -6.84 -17.14 -4.83
CA PHE A 121 -7.04 -15.91 -5.57
C PHE A 121 -6.76 -16.12 -7.07
N GLY A 122 -7.59 -15.55 -7.95
CA GLY A 122 -7.42 -15.64 -9.40
C GLY A 122 -8.73 -15.87 -10.16
N ARG A 123 -8.62 -15.99 -11.49
CA ARG A 123 -9.75 -16.13 -12.44
C ARG A 123 -10.75 -17.22 -12.05
N PHE A 124 -10.25 -18.36 -11.61
CA PHE A 124 -11.08 -19.53 -11.29
C PHE A 124 -11.44 -19.63 -9.81
N ALA A 125 -10.93 -18.76 -8.93
CA ALA A 125 -11.11 -18.88 -7.49
C ALA A 125 -12.59 -18.87 -7.06
N VAL A 126 -13.40 -18.00 -7.67
CA VAL A 126 -14.85 -17.92 -7.39
C VAL A 126 -15.54 -19.21 -7.81
N THR A 127 -15.29 -19.69 -9.03
CA THR A 127 -15.92 -20.90 -9.58
C THR A 127 -15.49 -22.14 -8.82
N ASN A 128 -14.19 -22.30 -8.55
CA ASN A 128 -13.65 -23.45 -7.82
C ASN A 128 -14.18 -23.50 -6.39
N ARG A 129 -14.32 -22.36 -5.70
CA ARG A 129 -14.90 -22.32 -4.35
C ARG A 129 -16.40 -22.65 -4.38
N ARG A 130 -17.14 -22.15 -5.37
CA ARG A 130 -18.56 -22.51 -5.57
C ARG A 130 -18.76 -24.01 -5.79
N LYS A 131 -17.93 -24.64 -6.62
CA LYS A 131 -17.97 -26.11 -6.84
C LYS A 131 -17.75 -26.92 -5.55
N ARG A 132 -17.00 -26.36 -4.59
CA ARG A 132 -16.76 -26.95 -3.27
C ARG A 132 -17.79 -26.52 -2.21
N GLY A 133 -18.87 -25.82 -2.58
CA GLY A 133 -19.87 -25.30 -1.64
C GLY A 133 -19.37 -24.19 -0.71
N LEU A 134 -18.20 -23.59 -1.02
CA LEU A 134 -17.57 -22.56 -0.19
C LEU A 134 -18.05 -21.15 -0.54
N ARG A 135 -17.90 -20.23 0.42
CA ARG A 135 -18.17 -18.80 0.25
C ARG A 135 -17.21 -18.15 -0.77
N LYS A 136 -17.49 -16.89 -1.10
CA LYS A 136 -16.66 -16.08 -2.00
C LYS A 136 -15.19 -16.11 -1.57
N PRO A 137 -14.25 -16.01 -2.53
CA PRO A 137 -12.84 -15.96 -2.21
C PRO A 137 -12.49 -14.84 -1.23
N GLU A 138 -11.51 -15.12 -0.40
CA GLU A 138 -10.93 -14.15 0.53
C GLU A 138 -10.28 -12.98 -0.20
N THR A 139 -10.13 -11.88 0.54
CA THR A 139 -9.49 -10.65 0.07
C THR A 139 -8.25 -10.37 0.91
N PHE A 140 -7.27 -9.68 0.34
CA PHE A 140 -6.09 -9.24 1.08
C PHE A 140 -5.89 -7.74 0.92
N ASP A 141 -5.27 -7.13 1.93
CA ASP A 141 -4.89 -5.72 1.90
C ASP A 141 -3.43 -5.61 1.49
N PHE A 142 -3.12 -4.73 0.54
CA PHE A 142 -1.76 -4.44 0.09
C PHE A 142 -1.71 -2.98 -0.38
N LEU A 143 -0.67 -2.23 0.04
CA LEU A 143 -0.47 -0.81 -0.33
C LEU A 143 -1.67 0.12 -0.09
N GLY A 144 -2.46 -0.16 0.95
CA GLY A 144 -3.65 0.62 1.29
C GLY A 144 -4.90 0.31 0.44
N PHE A 145 -4.87 -0.78 -0.33
CA PHE A 145 -6.01 -1.31 -1.08
C PHE A 145 -6.34 -2.74 -0.67
N THR A 146 -7.63 -3.02 -0.50
CA THR A 146 -8.18 -4.37 -0.47
C THR A 146 -8.31 -4.88 -1.90
N HIS A 147 -7.63 -5.97 -2.21
CA HIS A 147 -7.64 -6.66 -3.49
C HIS A 147 -8.68 -7.78 -3.46
N CYS A 148 -9.58 -7.77 -4.44
CA CYS A 148 -10.62 -8.79 -4.57
C CYS A 148 -10.76 -9.30 -6.01
N CYS A 149 -11.11 -10.58 -6.12
CA CYS A 149 -11.49 -11.19 -7.38
C CYS A 149 -12.84 -10.62 -7.83
N SER A 150 -12.88 -10.05 -9.03
CA SER A 150 -14.08 -9.48 -9.62
C SER A 150 -14.15 -9.82 -11.11
N VAL A 151 -15.27 -9.49 -11.73
CA VAL A 151 -15.48 -9.61 -13.18
C VAL A 151 -15.80 -8.22 -13.74
N SER A 152 -15.28 -7.94 -14.93
CA SER A 152 -15.59 -6.74 -15.68
C SER A 152 -17.04 -6.79 -16.17
N ARG A 153 -17.54 -5.68 -16.70
CA ARG A 153 -18.87 -5.65 -17.35
C ARG A 153 -18.96 -6.59 -18.56
N ARG A 154 -17.82 -6.95 -19.16
CA ARG A 154 -17.72 -7.87 -20.30
C ARG A 154 -17.59 -9.33 -19.88
N GLY A 155 -17.51 -9.61 -18.57
CA GLY A 155 -17.36 -10.96 -18.03
C GLY A 155 -15.91 -11.39 -17.80
N ASP A 156 -14.93 -10.58 -18.19
CA ASP A 156 -13.51 -10.89 -18.00
C ASP A 156 -13.11 -10.80 -16.54
N PHE A 157 -12.17 -11.65 -16.13
CA PHE A 157 -11.61 -11.58 -14.78
C PHE A 157 -10.82 -10.29 -14.59
N GLN A 158 -11.05 -9.61 -13.47
CA GLN A 158 -10.28 -8.44 -13.07
C GLN A 158 -9.97 -8.48 -11.58
N VAL A 159 -8.81 -7.91 -11.23
CA VAL A 159 -8.46 -7.64 -9.82
C VAL A 159 -8.97 -6.25 -9.46
N LEU A 160 -10.05 -6.22 -8.68
CA LEU A 160 -10.61 -4.98 -8.18
C LEU A 160 -9.83 -4.52 -6.95
N ARG A 161 -9.44 -3.25 -6.94
CA ARG A 161 -8.70 -2.60 -5.85
C ARG A 161 -9.59 -1.56 -5.20
N LEU A 162 -9.88 -1.73 -3.92
CA LEU A 162 -10.73 -0.82 -3.17
C LEU A 162 -9.98 -0.26 -1.97
N THR A 163 -10.15 1.02 -1.64
CA THR A 163 -9.44 1.58 -0.47
C THR A 163 -9.77 0.81 0.81
N VAL A 164 -8.74 0.48 1.59
CA VAL A 164 -8.89 -0.22 2.88
C VAL A 164 -9.80 0.58 3.81
N LYS A 165 -10.84 -0.08 4.35
CA LYS A 165 -11.85 0.57 5.20
C LYS A 165 -11.23 1.23 6.43
N LYS A 166 -10.26 0.57 7.08
CA LYS A 166 -9.54 1.10 8.25
C LYS A 166 -8.83 2.42 7.92
N ARG A 167 -8.12 2.47 6.78
CA ARG A 167 -7.40 3.68 6.34
C ARG A 167 -8.35 4.82 6.01
N MET A 168 -9.45 4.52 5.32
CA MET A 168 -10.48 5.52 5.02
C MET A 168 -11.11 6.09 6.30
N ARG A 169 -11.44 5.24 7.28
CA ARG A 169 -11.97 5.66 8.58
C ARG A 169 -10.98 6.54 9.35
N ALA A 170 -9.71 6.13 9.41
CA ALA A 170 -8.66 6.91 10.06
C ALA A 170 -8.50 8.30 9.41
N THR A 171 -8.57 8.39 8.08
CA THR A 171 -8.50 9.67 7.36
C THR A 171 -9.71 10.55 7.68
N LEU A 172 -10.92 10.00 7.69
CA LEU A 172 -12.12 10.75 8.06
C LEU A 172 -12.09 11.23 9.51
N LEU A 173 -11.52 10.44 10.43
CA LEU A 173 -11.32 10.82 11.82
C LEU A 173 -10.35 12.00 11.94
N ALA A 174 -9.19 11.91 11.28
CA ALA A 174 -8.21 13.00 11.25
C ALA A 174 -8.81 14.29 10.65
N ILE A 175 -9.62 14.19 9.59
CA ILE A 175 -10.33 15.34 9.02
C ILE A 175 -11.31 15.93 10.05
N ARG A 176 -12.06 15.11 10.78
CA ARG A 176 -13.00 15.56 11.81
C ARG A 176 -12.30 16.30 12.95
N GLU A 177 -11.18 15.75 13.43
CA GLU A 177 -10.37 16.35 14.50
C GLU A 177 -9.79 17.69 14.05
N GLU A 178 -9.23 17.75 12.85
CA GLU A 178 -8.65 18.98 12.32
C GLU A 178 -9.70 20.05 12.03
N LEU A 179 -10.88 19.66 11.51
CA LEU A 179 -12.03 20.57 11.39
C LEU A 179 -12.49 21.12 12.76
N SER A 180 -12.33 20.33 13.81
CA SER A 180 -12.68 20.76 15.18
C SER A 180 -11.69 21.78 15.71
N ARG A 181 -10.39 21.64 15.39
CA ARG A 181 -9.36 22.65 15.72
C ARG A 181 -9.54 23.93 14.91
N ARG A 182 -9.86 23.81 13.62
CA ARG A 182 -10.09 24.93 12.69
C ARG A 182 -11.46 25.56 12.79
N ARG A 183 -12.21 25.32 13.87
CA ARG A 183 -13.63 25.71 14.00
C ARG A 183 -13.86 27.21 13.79
N HIS A 184 -12.92 28.03 14.27
CA HIS A 184 -13.01 29.49 14.23
C HIS A 184 -12.44 30.09 12.93
N ASP A 185 -11.68 29.32 12.15
CA ASP A 185 -11.13 29.74 10.87
C ASP A 185 -12.22 30.21 9.89
N LEU A 186 -11.85 31.06 8.95
CA LEU A 186 -12.72 31.46 7.86
C LEU A 186 -13.12 30.24 7.01
N VAL A 187 -14.36 30.22 6.52
CA VAL A 187 -14.90 29.12 5.70
C VAL A 187 -14.03 28.87 4.46
N ARG A 188 -13.49 29.94 3.85
CA ARG A 188 -12.56 29.86 2.72
C ARG A 188 -11.28 29.11 3.07
N VAL A 189 -10.71 29.35 4.26
CA VAL A 189 -9.47 28.70 4.71
C VAL A 189 -9.71 27.21 4.94
N GLN A 190 -10.81 26.86 5.64
CA GLN A 190 -11.23 25.46 5.81
C GLN A 190 -11.46 24.77 4.46
N GLY A 191 -12.15 25.43 3.53
CA GLY A 191 -12.42 24.91 2.20
C GLY A 191 -11.15 24.64 1.39
N GLN A 192 -10.17 25.56 1.41
CA GLN A 192 -8.90 25.36 0.71
C GLN A 192 -8.09 24.21 1.30
N TRP A 193 -8.07 24.09 2.64
CA TRP A 193 -7.44 22.95 3.31
C TRP A 193 -8.12 21.64 2.93
N LEU A 194 -9.47 21.57 2.98
CA LEU A 194 -10.23 20.39 2.55
C LEU A 194 -9.95 20.03 1.09
N LYS A 195 -9.87 21.03 0.20
CA LYS A 195 -9.54 20.81 -1.21
C LYS A 195 -8.19 20.12 -1.35
N ARG A 196 -7.16 20.58 -0.65
CA ARG A 196 -5.81 19.97 -0.68
C ARG A 196 -5.83 18.54 -0.15
N VAL A 197 -6.46 18.31 1.01
CA VAL A 197 -6.52 16.99 1.65
C VAL A 197 -7.29 15.99 0.78
N VAL A 198 -8.48 16.36 0.30
CA VAL A 198 -9.33 15.47 -0.51
C VAL A 198 -8.69 15.20 -1.88
N SER A 199 -8.08 16.22 -2.52
CA SER A 199 -7.33 16.03 -3.77
C SER A 199 -6.15 15.07 -3.56
N GLY A 200 -5.35 15.26 -2.51
CA GLY A 200 -4.24 14.34 -2.20
C GLY A 200 -4.71 12.91 -1.98
N TYR A 201 -5.81 12.74 -1.23
CA TYR A 201 -6.40 11.42 -0.99
C TYR A 201 -6.90 10.78 -2.30
N PHE A 202 -7.56 11.54 -3.18
CA PHE A 202 -7.99 11.05 -4.48
C PHE A 202 -6.84 10.74 -5.42
N ASN A 203 -5.78 11.56 -5.44
CA ASN A 203 -4.60 11.30 -6.25
C ASN A 203 -3.97 9.94 -5.94
N TYR A 204 -3.99 9.49 -4.69
CA TYR A 204 -3.51 8.15 -4.34
C TYR A 204 -4.56 7.06 -4.60
N HIS A 205 -5.82 7.29 -4.20
CA HIS A 205 -6.83 6.22 -4.14
C HIS A 205 -7.74 6.10 -5.37
N ALA A 206 -7.74 7.06 -6.30
CA ALA A 206 -8.63 7.06 -7.48
C ALA A 206 -8.13 6.15 -8.60
N VAL A 207 -8.00 4.87 -8.25
CA VAL A 207 -7.75 3.77 -9.18
C VAL A 207 -9.07 3.28 -9.79
N PRO A 208 -9.04 2.68 -11.00
CA PRO A 208 -10.22 2.15 -11.65
C PRO A 208 -10.99 1.16 -10.76
N GLY A 209 -12.32 1.28 -10.77
CA GLY A 209 -13.23 0.46 -9.95
C GLY A 209 -13.43 0.95 -8.51
N ASN A 210 -12.65 1.94 -8.02
CA ASN A 210 -12.77 2.44 -6.64
C ASN A 210 -13.63 3.72 -6.50
N LEU A 211 -14.09 4.31 -7.61
CA LEU A 211 -14.78 5.61 -7.61
C LEU A 211 -16.04 5.62 -6.73
N ILE A 212 -16.81 4.54 -6.67
CA ILE A 212 -18.01 4.45 -5.82
C ILE A 212 -17.64 4.63 -4.34
N ARG A 213 -16.55 4.01 -3.90
CA ARG A 213 -16.05 4.14 -2.53
C ARG A 213 -15.53 5.55 -2.25
N LEU A 214 -14.88 6.17 -3.22
CA LEU A 214 -14.42 7.57 -3.11
C LEU A 214 -15.57 8.58 -3.11
N SER A 215 -16.66 8.31 -3.84
CA SER A 215 -17.89 9.11 -3.76
C SER A 215 -18.48 9.02 -2.36
N GLY A 216 -18.50 7.82 -1.75
CA GLY A 216 -18.88 7.64 -0.35
C GLY A 216 -17.99 8.43 0.61
N PHE A 217 -16.67 8.41 0.40
CA PHE A 217 -15.73 9.23 1.17
C PHE A 217 -16.00 10.72 1.02
N ARG A 218 -16.21 11.22 -0.21
CA ARG A 218 -16.57 12.62 -0.49
C ARG A 218 -17.80 13.03 0.30
N LEU A 219 -18.86 12.22 0.23
CA LEU A 219 -20.11 12.48 0.95
C LEU A 219 -19.88 12.52 2.46
N ALA A 220 -19.04 11.65 3.01
CA ALA A 220 -18.69 11.66 4.43
C ALA A 220 -17.94 12.95 4.81
N VAL A 221 -16.95 13.38 4.03
CA VAL A 221 -16.25 14.67 4.23
C VAL A 221 -17.23 15.83 4.17
N CYS A 222 -18.14 15.84 3.19
CA CYS A 222 -19.18 16.86 3.09
C CYS A 222 -20.07 16.89 4.34
N ARG A 223 -20.45 15.73 4.88
CA ARG A 223 -21.25 15.67 6.12
C ARG A 223 -20.47 16.21 7.31
N LEU A 224 -19.18 15.85 7.45
CA LEU A 224 -18.32 16.32 8.53
C LEU A 224 -18.14 17.85 8.48
N TRP A 225 -17.85 18.41 7.31
CA TRP A 225 -17.67 19.86 7.18
C TRP A 225 -18.97 20.63 7.47
N ARG A 226 -20.10 20.15 6.93
CA ARG A 226 -21.41 20.72 7.26
C ARG A 226 -21.69 20.68 8.76
N GLN A 227 -21.39 19.56 9.43
CA GLN A 227 -21.56 19.45 10.89
C GLN A 227 -20.66 20.43 11.65
N ALA A 228 -19.40 20.60 11.24
CA ALA A 228 -18.48 21.55 11.84
C ALA A 228 -18.99 23.00 11.70
N LEU A 229 -19.47 23.38 10.50
CA LEU A 229 -20.04 24.71 10.27
C LEU A 229 -21.32 24.95 11.09
N LYS A 230 -22.20 23.95 11.21
CA LYS A 230 -23.41 24.05 12.05
C LYS A 230 -23.08 24.26 13.53
N ARG A 231 -22.00 23.64 14.04
CA ARG A 231 -21.59 23.78 15.45
C ARG A 231 -20.97 25.14 15.78
N ARG A 232 -20.64 25.96 14.78
CA ARG A 232 -20.03 27.29 14.99
C ARG A 232 -21.05 28.35 15.42
N SER A 233 -22.32 28.22 15.03
CA SER A 233 -23.33 29.25 15.28
C SER A 233 -24.68 28.63 15.62
N GLN A 234 -25.24 29.02 16.77
CA GLN A 234 -26.59 28.64 17.22
C GLN A 234 -27.71 29.17 16.31
N ARG A 235 -27.42 30.18 15.47
CA ARG A 235 -28.41 30.90 14.66
C ARG A 235 -28.52 30.43 13.20
N ASN A 236 -27.75 29.45 12.76
CA ASN A 236 -27.59 29.20 11.32
C ASN A 236 -28.29 27.95 10.79
N ARG A 237 -29.40 28.15 10.05
CA ARG A 237 -30.01 27.15 9.16
C ARG A 237 -29.23 27.12 7.84
N LEU A 238 -28.06 26.48 7.82
CA LEU A 238 -27.32 26.25 6.57
C LEU A 238 -28.13 25.31 5.67
N GLN A 239 -28.95 25.89 4.78
CA GLN A 239 -29.73 25.17 3.78
C GLN A 239 -28.81 24.33 2.89
N TRP A 240 -29.29 23.16 2.49
CA TRP A 240 -28.54 22.23 1.66
C TRP A 240 -28.12 22.82 0.32
N SER A 241 -28.93 23.68 -0.30
CA SER A 241 -28.62 24.40 -1.53
C SER A 241 -27.40 25.31 -1.40
N ARG A 242 -27.33 26.11 -0.32
CA ARG A 242 -26.20 26.99 -0.02
C ARG A 242 -24.93 26.20 0.31
N TYR A 243 -25.06 25.13 1.07
CA TYR A 243 -23.93 24.24 1.36
C TYR A 243 -23.43 23.50 0.11
N GLY A 244 -24.34 23.09 -0.78
CA GLY A 244 -24.01 22.41 -2.03
C GLY A 244 -23.03 23.22 -2.88
N ARG A 245 -23.27 24.54 -3.03
CA ARG A 245 -22.36 25.45 -3.73
C ARG A 245 -20.96 25.49 -3.10
N LEU A 246 -20.86 25.52 -1.78
CA LEU A 246 -19.57 25.49 -1.07
C LEU A 246 -18.87 24.13 -1.25
N ALA A 247 -19.61 23.03 -1.12
CA ALA A 247 -19.08 21.69 -1.27
C ALA A 247 -18.57 21.44 -2.70
N ASP A 248 -19.27 21.92 -3.72
CA ASP A 248 -18.84 21.77 -5.11
C ASP A 248 -17.64 22.67 -5.46
N LEU A 249 -17.49 23.81 -4.79
CA LEU A 249 -16.31 24.69 -4.96
C LEU A 249 -15.02 24.08 -4.39
N TYR A 250 -15.10 23.45 -3.20
CA TYR A 250 -13.92 23.05 -2.44
C TYR A 250 -13.68 21.55 -2.38
N ILE A 251 -14.73 20.73 -2.43
CA ILE A 251 -14.60 19.27 -2.28
C ILE A 251 -14.72 18.64 -3.68
N PRO A 252 -13.60 18.28 -4.31
CA PRO A 252 -13.59 17.77 -5.68
C PRO A 252 -14.42 16.50 -5.80
N ARG A 253 -14.92 16.22 -7.01
CA ARG A 253 -15.55 14.93 -7.33
C ARG A 253 -14.45 13.92 -7.71
N PRO A 254 -14.57 12.66 -7.28
CA PRO A 254 -13.57 11.66 -7.63
C PRO A 254 -13.60 11.40 -9.14
N ARG A 255 -12.42 11.38 -9.74
CA ARG A 255 -12.18 10.99 -11.14
C ARG A 255 -11.02 10.02 -11.15
N ASN A 256 -10.97 9.10 -12.12
CA ASN A 256 -9.83 8.19 -12.24
C ASN A 256 -8.56 9.03 -12.42
N ALA A 257 -7.65 8.93 -11.46
CA ALA A 257 -6.34 9.58 -11.51
C ALA A 257 -5.28 8.63 -12.09
N HIS A 258 -5.59 7.34 -12.17
CA HIS A 258 -4.69 6.30 -12.67
C HIS A 258 -5.32 5.57 -13.85
N PRO A 259 -4.53 5.23 -14.89
CA PRO A 259 -4.98 4.36 -15.97
C PRO A 259 -5.26 2.94 -15.47
N TYR A 260 -5.95 2.14 -16.28
CA TYR A 260 -6.12 0.71 -15.99
C TYR A 260 -4.75 0.01 -15.98
N PRO A 261 -4.57 -1.06 -15.19
CA PRO A 261 -3.30 -1.78 -15.16
C PRO A 261 -2.85 -2.26 -16.54
N GLU A 262 -3.79 -2.72 -17.37
CA GLU A 262 -3.51 -3.10 -18.76
C GLU A 262 -2.89 -1.96 -19.55
N ASP A 263 -3.43 -0.75 -19.48
CA ASP A 263 -2.87 0.42 -20.16
C ASP A 263 -1.56 0.91 -19.51
N ARG A 264 -1.48 0.84 -18.17
CA ARG A 264 -0.33 1.34 -17.39
C ARG A 264 0.92 0.49 -17.62
N PHE A 265 0.73 -0.82 -17.76
CA PHE A 265 1.80 -1.80 -17.91
C PHE A 265 1.85 -2.39 -19.32
N ALA A 266 1.03 -1.89 -20.26
CA ALA A 266 1.19 -2.16 -21.67
C ALA A 266 2.58 -1.68 -22.08
N SER A 267 3.49 -2.63 -22.25
CA SER A 267 4.74 -2.38 -22.93
C SER A 267 4.41 -2.17 -24.41
N HIS A 268 4.19 -0.92 -24.81
CA HIS A 268 4.27 -0.55 -26.22
C HIS A 268 5.74 -0.57 -26.61
N THR A 269 6.32 -1.76 -26.77
CA THR A 269 7.60 -1.93 -27.45
C THR A 269 7.40 -1.53 -28.90
N ARG A 270 7.51 -0.22 -29.19
CA ARG A 270 7.82 0.24 -30.55
C ARG A 270 9.17 -0.38 -30.89
N GLY A 271 9.16 -1.26 -31.87
CA GLY A 271 10.25 -2.18 -32.15
C GLY A 271 11.60 -1.50 -32.36
N ARG A 272 12.65 -2.24 -31.98
CA ARG A 272 13.68 -2.68 -32.91
C ARG A 272 14.30 -3.94 -32.33
N SER A 273 13.84 -5.09 -32.83
CA SER A 273 14.71 -6.24 -32.94
C SER A 273 15.87 -5.83 -33.86
N ARG A 274 17.09 -5.80 -33.31
CA ARG A 274 18.33 -5.88 -34.09
C ARG A 274 19.35 -6.63 -33.25
N MET A 275 20.02 -7.57 -33.94
CA MET A 275 21.03 -8.55 -33.49
C MET A 275 20.36 -9.83 -32.98
N ARG A 276 20.24 -10.92 -33.78
CA ARG A 276 21.29 -11.68 -34.49
C ARG A 276 22.48 -11.93 -33.59
#